data_AF-A0A963Q807-F1
#
_entry.id   AF-A0A963Q807-F1
#
_cell.length_a   1.000
_cell.length_b   1.000
_cell.length_c   1.000
_cell.angle_alpha   90.00
_cell.angle_beta   90.00
_cell.angle_gamma   90.00
#
_symmetry.space_group_name_H-M   'P 1'
#
loop_
_entity.id
_entity.type
_entity.pdbx_description
1 polymer ?
#
loop_
_entity_poly.entity_id
_entity_poly.type
_entity_poly.pdbx_seq_one_letter_code
_entity_poly.pdbx_strand_id
1 'polypeptide(L)' 'AMKTFYDVRNLPGLKKKPSTSELLDWLKLLLAEEIPAEALHNKDEKVAVPPLVGALLKNEQDVTLFEKLVFMQRHNR' A
#
# COMPACT_ATOMS: atom_id res chain seq x y z
N ALA A 1 1.20 3.23 9.71
CA ALA A 1 1.95 3.74 8.55
C ALA A 1 3.19 2.92 8.19
N MET A 2 4.22 2.84 9.05
CA MET A 2 5.48 2.14 8.72
C MET A 2 5.30 0.66 8.39
N LYS A 3 4.48 -0.07 9.16
CA LYS A 3 4.13 -1.47 8.89
C LYS A 3 3.57 -1.64 7.47
N THR A 4 2.54 -0.85 7.13
CA THR A 4 1.90 -0.80 5.82
C THR A 4 2.90 -0.56 4.68
N PHE A 5 3.85 0.37 4.88
CA PHE A 5 4.89 0.64 3.89
C PHE A 5 5.78 -0.58 3.63
N TYR A 6 6.23 -1.28 4.68
CA TYR A 6 7.08 -2.46 4.51
C TYR A 6 6.31 -3.66 3.94
N ASP A 7 5.03 -3.80 4.28
CA ASP A 7 4.16 -4.82 3.68
C ASP A 7 4.08 -4.62 2.16
N VAL A 8 3.86 -3.38 1.70
CA VAL A 8 3.87 -3.04 0.26
C VAL A 8 5.27 -3.23 -0.34
N ARG A 9 6.33 -2.76 0.31
CA ARG A 9 7.71 -2.84 -0.19
C ARG A 9 8.21 -4.27 -0.40
N ASN A 10 7.71 -5.20 0.43
CA ASN A 10 8.12 -6.60 0.43
C ASN A 10 7.24 -7.49 -0.46
N LEU A 11 6.28 -6.91 -1.20
CA LEU A 11 5.47 -7.66 -2.13
C LEU A 11 6.32 -8.38 -3.19
N PRO A 12 6.09 -9.69 -3.41
CA PRO A 12 6.76 -10.41 -4.47
C PRO A 12 6.28 -9.90 -5.84
N GLY A 13 7.20 -9.81 -6.80
CA GLY A 13 6.89 -9.45 -8.19
C GLY A 13 6.87 -7.95 -8.50
N LEU A 14 7.11 -7.07 -7.51
CA LEU A 14 7.31 -5.65 -7.79
C LEU A 14 8.53 -5.42 -8.68
N LYS A 15 8.34 -4.68 -9.77
CA LYS A 15 9.45 -4.29 -10.65
C LYS A 15 10.38 -3.28 -9.97
N LYS A 16 9.79 -2.32 -9.25
CA LYS A 16 10.54 -1.32 -8.46
C LYS A 16 10.01 -1.30 -7.04
N LYS A 17 10.90 -1.46 -6.07
CA LYS A 17 10.55 -1.29 -4.66
C LYS A 17 10.37 0.19 -4.34
N PRO A 18 9.30 0.59 -3.63
CA PRO A 18 9.14 1.97 -3.16
C PRO A 18 10.35 2.36 -2.29
N SER A 19 10.89 3.54 -2.49
CA SER A 19 12.03 4.15 -1.79
C SER A 19 11.57 5.02 -0.61
N THR A 20 12.53 5.57 0.12
CA THR A 20 12.27 6.54 1.19
C THR A 20 11.58 7.79 0.67
N SER A 21 11.86 8.23 -0.57
CA SER A 21 11.19 9.40 -1.16
C SER A 21 9.70 9.12 -1.42
N GLU A 22 9.37 7.94 -1.95
CA GLU A 22 7.97 7.53 -2.14
C GLU A 22 7.23 7.39 -0.79
N LEU A 23 7.90 6.91 0.27
CA LEU A 23 7.35 6.92 1.63
C LEU A 23 7.03 8.34 2.11
N LEU A 24 7.97 9.27 1.97
CA LEU A 24 7.79 10.65 2.42
C LEU A 24 6.65 11.34 1.67
N ASP A 25 6.55 11.15 0.36
CA ASP A 25 5.46 11.72 -0.43
C ASP A 25 4.11 11.10 -0.07
N TRP A 26 4.07 9.78 0.20
CA TRP A 26 2.86 9.14 0.69
C TRP A 26 2.43 9.68 2.05
N LEU A 27 3.36 9.87 3.00
CA LEU A 27 3.05 10.47 4.30
C LEU A 27 2.53 11.90 4.17
N LYS A 28 3.10 12.73 3.29
CA LYS A 28 2.60 14.08 3.02
C LYS A 28 1.17 14.07 2.51
N LEU A 29 0.84 13.14 1.60
CA LEU A 29 -0.51 13.01 1.06
C LEU A 29 -1.51 12.53 2.12
N LEU A 30 -1.14 11.56 2.95
CA LEU A 30 -1.99 11.11 4.06
C LEU A 30 -2.33 12.26 5.01
N LEU A 31 -1.34 13.11 5.32
CA LEU A 31 -1.55 14.30 6.16
C LEU A 31 -2.42 15.35 5.46
N ALA A 32 -2.21 15.57 4.16
CA ALA A 32 -2.97 16.55 3.39
C ALA A 32 -4.45 16.18 3.24
N GLU A 33 -4.75 14.88 3.12
CA GLU A 33 -6.11 14.34 3.03
C GLU A 33 -6.73 14.04 4.41
N GLU A 34 -6.06 14.43 5.50
CA GLU A 34 -6.47 14.20 6.89
C GLU A 34 -6.81 12.72 7.18
N ILE A 35 -6.09 11.78 6.55
CA ILE A 35 -6.36 10.36 6.68
C ILE A 35 -5.90 9.87 8.05
N PRO A 36 -6.81 9.35 8.90
CA PRO A 36 -6.47 8.90 10.24
C PRO A 36 -5.59 7.63 10.19
N ALA A 37 -4.71 7.47 11.17
CA ALA A 37 -3.77 6.35 11.22
C ALA A 37 -4.49 4.98 11.29
N GLU A 38 -5.68 4.96 11.88
CA GLU A 38 -6.58 3.82 11.97
C GLU A 38 -7.02 3.34 10.57
N ALA A 39 -7.13 4.23 9.59
CA ALA A 39 -7.45 3.85 8.21
C ALA A 39 -6.32 3.06 7.53
N LEU A 40 -5.08 3.18 8.04
CA LEU A 40 -3.92 2.42 7.56
C LEU A 40 -3.84 1.03 8.21
N HIS A 41 -4.54 0.82 9.32
CA HIS A 41 -4.49 -0.38 10.14
C HIS A 41 -5.85 -1.07 10.06
N ASN A 42 -5.95 -2.11 9.22
CA ASN A 42 -7.18 -2.89 9.19
C ASN A 42 -7.31 -3.73 10.48
N LYS A 43 -8.50 -3.70 11.12
CA LYS A 43 -8.77 -4.43 12.37
C LYS A 43 -8.87 -5.94 12.16
N ASP A 44 -9.26 -6.35 10.96
CA ASP A 44 -9.08 -7.72 10.49
C ASP A 44 -7.66 -7.85 9.93
N GLU A 45 -6.92 -8.91 10.26
CA GLU A 45 -5.58 -9.24 9.73
C GLU A 45 -5.50 -9.40 8.18
N LYS A 46 -6.51 -8.94 7.46
CA LYS A 46 -6.58 -8.94 6.00
C LYS A 46 -5.65 -7.86 5.44
N VAL A 47 -4.82 -8.26 4.50
CA VAL A 47 -4.10 -7.32 3.64
C VAL A 47 -5.15 -6.49 2.90
N ALA A 48 -5.06 -5.18 3.02
CA ALA A 48 -5.91 -4.23 2.32
C ALA A 48 -5.06 -3.29 1.50
N VAL A 49 -5.63 -2.82 0.39
CA VAL A 49 -5.01 -1.77 -0.40
C VAL A 49 -4.96 -0.52 0.47
N PRO A 50 -3.77 0.00 0.83
CA PRO A 50 -3.71 1.20 1.64
C PRO A 50 -4.14 2.40 0.80
N PRO A 51 -4.73 3.43 1.43
CA PRO A 51 -5.12 4.63 0.73
C PRO A 51 -3.92 5.25 0.03
N LEU A 52 -4.12 5.76 -1.18
CA LEU A 52 -3.10 6.45 -1.96
C LEU A 52 -1.85 5.58 -2.27
N VAL A 53 -2.02 4.27 -2.42
CA VAL A 53 -0.92 3.33 -2.73
C VAL A 53 -0.14 3.69 -3.99
N GLY A 54 -0.73 4.42 -4.95
CA GLY A 54 -0.03 4.94 -6.13
C GLY A 54 1.10 5.93 -5.82
N ALA A 55 1.10 6.52 -4.62
CA ALA A 55 2.24 7.31 -4.14
C ALA A 55 3.45 6.43 -3.80
N LEU A 56 3.21 5.19 -3.36
CA LEU A 56 4.23 4.17 -3.13
C LEU A 56 4.61 3.46 -4.44
N LEU A 57 3.61 3.06 -5.22
CA LEU A 57 3.78 2.33 -6.48
C LEU A 57 3.56 3.27 -7.67
N LYS A 58 4.64 3.87 -8.16
CA LYS A 58 4.61 4.80 -9.30
C LYS A 58 4.34 4.14 -10.65
N ASN A 59 4.31 2.80 -10.70
CA ASN A 59 4.04 2.03 -11.90
C ASN A 59 2.63 1.43 -11.83
N GLU A 60 1.79 1.74 -12.83
CA GLU A 60 0.41 1.25 -12.93
C GLU A 60 0.33 -0.28 -12.95
N GLN A 61 1.33 -0.97 -13.49
CA GLN A 61 1.40 -2.43 -13.48
C GLN A 61 1.61 -2.97 -12.07
N ASP A 62 2.45 -2.32 -11.27
CA ASP A 62 2.72 -2.70 -9.89
C ASP A 62 1.47 -2.44 -9.01
N VAL A 63 0.75 -1.34 -9.27
CA VAL A 63 -0.56 -1.04 -8.62
C VAL A 63 -1.59 -2.12 -8.96
N THR A 64 -1.75 -2.44 -10.24
CA THR A 64 -2.71 -3.45 -10.69
C THR A 64 -2.38 -4.85 -10.14
N LEU A 65 -1.10 -5.22 -10.09
CA LEU A 65 -0.64 -6.47 -9.50
C LEU A 65 -1.02 -6.55 -8.01
N PHE A 66 -0.76 -5.47 -7.28
CA PHE A 66 -1.08 -5.41 -5.86
C PHE A 66 -2.58 -5.53 -5.58
N GLU A 67 -3.42 -4.82 -6.34
CA GLU A 67 -4.88 -4.92 -6.23
C GLU A 67 -5.37 -6.35 -6.48
N LYS A 68 -4.83 -7.03 -7.50
CA LYS A 68 -5.15 -8.44 -7.80
C LYS A 68 -4.74 -9.38 -6.67
N LEU A 69 -3.54 -9.23 -6.12
CA LEU A 69 -3.06 -10.05 -5.00
C LEU A 69 -3.95 -9.88 -3.75
N VAL A 70 -4.30 -8.64 -3.43
CA VAL A 70 -5.22 -8.33 -2.32
C VAL A 70 -6.61 -8.93 -2.56
N PHE A 71 -7.13 -8.85 -3.78
CA PHE A 71 -8.42 -9.42 -4.15
C PHE A 71 -8.42 -10.96 -4.04
N MET A 72 -7.39 -11.63 -4.56
CA MET A 72 -7.25 -13.09 -4.48
C MET A 72 -7.17 -13.58 -3.03
N GLN A 73 -6.43 -12.89 -2.17
CA GLN A 73 -6.31 -13.25 -0.75
C GLN A 73 -7.65 -13.10 0.01
N ARG A 74 -8.52 -12.19 -0.44
CA ARG A 74 -9.88 -12.04 0.11
C ARG A 74 -10.84 -13.14 -0.36
N HIS A 75 -10.67 -13.65 -1.57
CA HIS A 75 -11.56 -14.64 -2.20
C HIS A 75 -11.16 -16.11 -1.96
N ASN A 76 -9.90 -16.43 -1.69
CA ASN A 76 -9.45 -17.79 -1.38
C ASN A 76 -9.81 -18.25 0.06
N ARG A 77 -10.96 -17.83 0.57
CA ARG A 77 -11.51 -18.18 1.88
C ARG A 77 -12.95 -18.63 1.75
#